data_AF-A0A8J5HGT7-F1
#
_entry.id   AF-A0A8J5HGT7-F1
#
_cell.length_a   1.000
_cell.length_b   1.000
_cell.length_c   1.000
_cell.angle_alpha   90.00
_cell.angle_beta   90.00
_cell.angle_gamma   90.00
#
_symmetry.space_group_name_H-M   'P 1'
#
loop_
_entity.id
_entity.type
_entity.pdbx_description
1 polymer ?
#
loop_
_entity_poly.entity_id
_entity_poly.type
_entity_poly.pdbx_seq_one_letter_code
_entity_poly.pdbx_strand_id
1 'polypeptide(L)'
;MAVAPRSIEEPRSIKEEARRKKHQEASKNQEASKKKQEGRSTKKHRRTKKAEVPRRTKKHQRSSNEEPRSKKAKAPRNIEEPRSIKEMWPGLIQKAKEGGLDAIETYIFWNAHEPTKREYNFNGNLDFIKFIKIVQDAGLFAILRIGPYVCAEWNYGGFPVWLHQIPGVEMRTDNEVFKAEMQNFTTLIVNMVKNERLFASQGGPIIIAQIENEYGNIMDKYGSTGKRYIQWCANLAETLNIGVPWIVCQQADAPPPMVNA
;
A
#
# COMPACT_ATOMS: atom_id res chain seq x y z
N MET A 1 39.40 72.12 -25.02
CA MET A 1 39.64 70.91 -24.20
C MET A 1 38.84 69.77 -24.82
N ALA A 2 39.52 68.77 -25.37
CA ALA A 2 38.91 67.64 -26.09
C ALA A 2 38.82 66.43 -25.16
N VAL A 3 37.66 65.76 -25.13
CA VAL A 3 37.41 64.53 -24.37
C VAL A 3 37.27 63.39 -25.37
N ALA A 4 38.11 62.35 -25.22
CA ALA A 4 38.09 61.13 -26.04
C ALA A 4 36.97 60.16 -25.60
N PRO A 5 36.41 59.33 -26.50
CA PRO A 5 35.35 58.38 -26.16
C PRO A 5 35.91 57.11 -25.50
N ARG A 6 35.15 56.56 -24.55
CA ARG A 6 35.45 55.30 -23.84
C ARG A 6 35.14 54.08 -24.72
N SER A 7 36.05 53.12 -24.72
CA SER A 7 35.91 51.77 -25.32
C SER A 7 34.97 50.89 -24.48
N ILE A 8 34.06 50.18 -25.16
CA ILE A 8 33.15 49.18 -24.59
C ILE A 8 33.86 47.82 -24.66
N GLU A 9 34.07 47.14 -23.54
CA GLU A 9 34.55 45.74 -23.49
C GLU A 9 33.41 44.76 -23.80
N GLU A 10 33.65 43.78 -24.67
CA GLU A 10 32.72 42.70 -25.00
C GLU A 10 32.55 41.70 -23.84
N PRO A 11 31.33 41.16 -23.59
CA PRO A 11 31.12 40.13 -22.58
C PRO A 11 31.68 38.77 -23.03
N ARG A 12 32.60 38.20 -22.23
CA ARG A 12 33.15 36.85 -22.40
C ARG A 12 32.02 35.81 -22.53
N SER A 13 32.09 35.02 -23.60
CA SER A 13 31.05 34.09 -24.04
C SER A 13 30.71 33.01 -23.01
N ILE A 14 29.44 32.97 -22.60
CA ILE A 14 28.78 31.93 -21.77
C ILE A 14 29.10 30.48 -22.22
N LYS A 15 29.48 30.29 -23.49
CA LYS A 15 29.87 28.99 -24.05
C LYS A 15 31.17 28.42 -23.45
N GLU A 16 32.11 29.27 -23.05
CA GLU A 16 33.40 28.82 -22.51
C GLU A 16 33.27 28.29 -21.07
N GLU A 17 32.38 28.91 -20.29
CA GLU A 17 32.08 28.51 -18.91
C GLU A 17 31.30 27.18 -18.84
N ALA A 18 30.38 26.97 -19.78
CA ALA A 18 29.67 25.69 -19.94
C ALA A 18 30.60 24.53 -20.31
N ARG A 19 31.64 24.79 -21.12
CA ARG A 19 32.63 23.78 -21.51
C ARG A 19 33.54 23.37 -20.35
N ARG A 20 33.89 24.31 -19.46
CA ARG A 20 34.65 24.03 -18.23
C ARG A 20 33.85 23.17 -17.24
N LYS A 21 32.56 23.46 -17.05
CA LYS A 21 31.68 22.66 -16.16
C LYS A 21 31.54 21.21 -16.63
N LYS A 22 31.36 20.97 -17.94
CA LYS A 22 31.32 19.60 -18.50
C LYS A 22 32.62 18.81 -18.28
N HIS A 23 33.77 19.45 -18.40
CA HIS A 23 35.07 18.77 -18.17
C HIS A 23 35.29 18.40 -16.69
N GLN A 24 34.84 19.23 -15.74
CA GLN A 24 34.94 18.90 -14.32
C GLN A 24 34.03 17.75 -13.92
N GLU A 25 32.82 17.68 -14.48
CA GLU A 25 31.85 16.62 -14.19
C GLU A 25 32.29 15.26 -14.76
N ALA A 26 32.86 15.25 -15.98
CA ALA A 26 33.44 14.04 -16.57
C ALA A 26 34.62 13.48 -15.74
N SER A 27 35.45 14.36 -15.18
CA SER A 27 36.59 13.96 -14.35
C SER A 27 36.15 13.33 -13.02
N LYS A 28 35.11 13.90 -12.37
CA LYS A 28 34.51 13.34 -11.14
C LYS A 28 33.90 11.95 -11.37
N ASN A 29 33.25 11.73 -12.50
CA ASN A 29 32.64 10.42 -12.83
C ASN A 29 33.69 9.33 -13.09
N GLN A 30 34.84 9.67 -13.70
CA GLN A 30 35.93 8.69 -13.86
C GLN A 30 36.55 8.27 -12.53
N GLU A 31 36.70 9.20 -11.58
CA GLU A 31 37.27 8.92 -10.26
C GLU A 31 36.33 8.05 -9.40
N ALA A 32 35.02 8.30 -9.47
CA ALA A 32 34.01 7.47 -8.82
C ALA A 32 33.97 6.03 -9.39
N SER A 33 34.22 5.89 -10.69
CA SER A 33 34.26 4.58 -11.37
C SER A 33 35.45 3.72 -10.92
N LYS A 34 36.62 4.34 -10.71
CA LYS A 34 37.82 3.66 -10.20
C LYS A 34 37.64 3.14 -8.77
N LYS A 35 37.07 3.96 -7.87
CA LYS A 35 36.79 3.54 -6.48
C LYS A 35 35.82 2.35 -6.39
N LYS A 36 34.88 2.24 -7.34
CA LYS A 36 33.90 1.13 -7.39
C LYS A 36 34.50 -0.19 -7.88
N GLN A 37 35.58 -0.14 -8.67
CA GLN A 37 36.32 -1.34 -9.11
C GLN A 37 37.25 -1.86 -8.02
N GLU A 38 37.92 -0.99 -7.25
CA GLU A 38 38.82 -1.39 -6.16
C GLU A 38 38.06 -2.07 -5.01
N GLY A 39 36.85 -1.60 -4.67
CA GLY A 39 36.00 -2.22 -3.63
C GLY A 39 35.44 -3.61 -3.98
N ARG A 40 35.50 -4.03 -5.25
CA ARG A 40 34.96 -5.32 -5.71
C ARG A 40 36.02 -6.44 -5.69
N SER A 41 37.30 -6.09 -5.58
CA SER A 41 38.43 -7.03 -5.54
C SER A 41 38.62 -7.68 -4.16
N THR A 42 38.24 -7.00 -3.08
CA THR A 42 38.48 -7.44 -1.69
C THR A 42 37.44 -8.46 -1.15
N LYS A 43 36.37 -8.76 -1.88
CA LYS A 43 35.28 -9.67 -1.42
C LYS A 43 35.35 -11.10 -1.95
N LYS A 44 36.38 -11.46 -2.74
CA LYS A 44 36.47 -12.77 -3.43
C LYS A 44 37.42 -13.80 -2.81
N HIS A 45 38.03 -13.51 -1.65
CA HIS A 45 38.96 -14.41 -0.95
C HIS A 45 38.45 -14.83 0.45
N ARG A 46 37.37 -15.63 0.50
CA ARG A 46 37.10 -16.48 1.67
C ARG A 46 36.34 -17.73 1.23
N ARG A 47 37.08 -18.70 0.69
CA ARG A 47 36.61 -20.03 0.29
C ARG A 47 36.95 -21.03 1.40
N THR A 48 35.98 -21.89 1.72
CA THR A 48 36.12 -23.31 2.08
C THR A 48 37.02 -23.74 3.24
N LYS A 49 36.41 -24.26 4.33
CA LYS A 49 36.77 -25.56 4.95
C LYS A 49 35.51 -26.20 5.54
N LYS A 50 35.03 -27.29 4.94
CA LYS A 50 34.10 -28.26 5.57
C LYS A 50 34.97 -29.22 6.38
N ALA A 51 34.62 -29.42 7.66
CA ALA A 51 35.18 -30.49 8.49
C ALA A 51 34.15 -31.62 8.60
N GLU A 52 34.62 -32.82 8.38
CA GLU A 52 33.89 -34.09 8.40
C GLU A 52 33.79 -34.58 9.85
N VAL A 53 32.58 -35.00 10.28
CA VAL A 53 32.31 -35.49 11.64
C VAL A 53 31.83 -36.95 11.55
N PRO A 54 32.35 -37.90 12.36
CA PRO A 54 32.03 -39.32 12.22
C PRO A 54 30.61 -39.64 12.71
N ARG A 55 29.92 -40.53 11.99
CA ARG A 55 28.62 -41.11 12.38
C ARG A 55 28.75 -41.91 13.68
N ARG A 56 27.99 -41.50 14.71
CA ARG A 56 27.76 -42.29 15.92
C ARG A 56 26.27 -42.63 16.01
N THR A 57 25.96 -43.91 15.84
CA THR A 57 24.62 -44.48 16.04
C THR A 57 24.23 -44.38 17.52
N LYS A 58 23.15 -43.65 17.82
CA LYS A 58 22.42 -43.77 19.10
C LYS A 58 20.93 -43.86 18.82
N LYS A 59 20.36 -45.05 19.05
CA LYS A 59 18.93 -45.26 19.32
C LYS A 59 18.60 -44.48 20.59
N HIS A 60 17.78 -43.45 20.47
CA HIS A 60 17.12 -42.82 21.63
C HIS A 60 15.64 -42.62 21.30
N GLN A 61 14.79 -43.36 22.03
CA GLN A 61 13.42 -42.98 22.30
C GLN A 61 13.39 -41.52 22.79
N ARG A 62 12.53 -40.70 22.21
CA ARG A 62 12.19 -39.39 22.75
C ARG A 62 10.67 -39.28 22.90
N SER A 63 10.30 -39.36 24.18
CA SER A 63 9.25 -38.60 24.86
C SER A 63 8.50 -37.58 24.00
N SER A 64 7.18 -37.75 23.97
CA SER A 64 6.18 -36.76 23.60
C SER A 64 6.22 -35.61 24.60
N ASN A 65 6.91 -34.53 24.25
CA ASN A 65 6.72 -33.19 24.77
C ASN A 65 7.43 -32.23 23.81
N GLU A 66 6.86 -32.09 22.60
CA GLU A 66 7.12 -30.91 21.78
C GLU A 66 6.13 -29.83 22.22
N GLU A 67 6.63 -28.72 22.78
CA GLU A 67 5.89 -27.47 22.85
C GLU A 67 5.33 -27.14 21.46
N PRO A 68 4.12 -26.57 21.34
CA PRO A 68 3.58 -26.24 20.03
C PRO A 68 4.52 -25.24 19.37
N ARG A 69 5.18 -25.67 18.29
CA ARG A 69 5.90 -24.77 17.39
C ARG A 69 4.88 -23.72 16.95
N SER A 70 5.09 -22.46 17.34
CA SER A 70 4.41 -21.30 16.80
C SER A 70 4.38 -21.45 15.27
N LYS A 71 3.20 -21.79 14.73
CA LYS A 71 2.98 -21.75 13.29
C LYS A 71 3.08 -20.27 12.95
N LYS A 72 4.16 -19.87 12.26
CA LYS A 72 4.24 -18.51 11.71
C LYS A 72 3.00 -18.30 10.85
N ALA A 73 2.19 -17.30 11.19
CA ALA A 73 1.03 -16.92 10.39
C ALA A 73 1.47 -16.71 8.95
N LYS A 74 0.75 -17.29 8.00
CA LYS A 74 1.06 -17.07 6.58
C LYS A 74 0.50 -15.71 6.18
N ALA A 75 1.24 -15.01 5.31
CA ALA A 75 0.79 -13.73 4.77
C ALA A 75 -0.62 -13.89 4.16
N PRO A 76 -1.52 -12.92 4.39
CA PRO A 76 -2.85 -12.94 3.80
C PRO A 76 -2.78 -12.98 2.27
N ARG A 77 -3.86 -13.44 1.64
CA ARG A 77 -3.98 -13.41 0.18
C ARG A 77 -5.21 -12.64 -0.24
N ASN A 78 -5.05 -11.90 -1.33
CA ASN A 78 -6.14 -11.13 -1.91
C ASN A 78 -7.05 -12.06 -2.69
N ILE A 79 -8.32 -12.08 -2.30
CA ILE A 79 -9.40 -12.62 -3.10
C ILE A 79 -10.39 -11.49 -3.24
N GLU A 80 -10.43 -10.91 -4.44
CA GLU A 80 -11.29 -9.79 -4.71
C GLU A 80 -12.64 -10.28 -5.20
N GLU A 81 -13.66 -9.93 -4.43
CA GLU A 81 -15.05 -10.31 -4.61
C GLU A 81 -15.55 -10.15 -6.07
N PRO A 82 -15.34 -9.02 -6.78
CA PRO A 82 -15.85 -8.84 -8.14
C PRO A 82 -15.02 -9.54 -9.23
N ARG A 83 -13.85 -10.10 -8.91
CA ARG A 83 -13.00 -10.83 -9.88
C ARG A 83 -13.38 -12.31 -10.03
N SER A 84 -14.36 -12.78 -9.27
CA SER A 84 -14.89 -14.13 -9.38
C SER A 84 -16.41 -14.10 -9.20
N ILE A 85 -17.10 -15.09 -9.77
CA ILE A 85 -18.55 -15.18 -9.57
C ILE A 85 -18.86 -15.64 -8.15
N LYS A 86 -19.96 -15.16 -7.60
CA LYS A 86 -20.44 -15.44 -6.23
C LYS A 86 -20.40 -16.91 -5.84
N GLU A 87 -20.74 -17.79 -6.77
CA GLU A 87 -20.79 -19.23 -6.58
C GLU A 87 -19.40 -19.84 -6.36
N MET A 88 -18.34 -19.18 -6.80
CA MET A 88 -16.95 -19.65 -6.64
C MET A 88 -16.37 -19.30 -5.26
N TRP A 89 -16.88 -18.28 -4.56
CA TRP A 89 -16.24 -17.80 -3.32
C TRP A 89 -16.06 -18.87 -2.26
N PRO A 90 -17.05 -19.72 -1.92
CA PRO A 90 -16.86 -20.76 -0.91
C PRO A 90 -15.72 -21.72 -1.27
N GLY A 91 -15.62 -22.12 -2.55
CA GLY A 91 -14.55 -23.01 -3.02
C GLY A 91 -13.17 -22.35 -3.02
N LEU A 92 -13.08 -21.07 -3.36
CA LEU A 92 -11.82 -20.30 -3.32
C LEU A 92 -11.34 -20.09 -1.87
N ILE A 93 -12.24 -19.70 -0.98
CA ILE A 93 -11.97 -19.47 0.44
C ILE A 93 -11.59 -20.78 1.14
N GLN A 94 -12.26 -21.88 0.82
CA GLN A 94 -11.92 -23.19 1.35
C GLN A 94 -10.52 -23.65 0.91
N LYS A 95 -10.16 -23.47 -0.37
CA LYS A 95 -8.80 -23.75 -0.86
C LYS A 95 -7.74 -22.88 -0.18
N ALA A 96 -8.06 -21.61 0.09
CA ALA A 96 -7.19 -20.72 0.85
C ALA A 96 -6.95 -21.24 2.29
N LYS A 97 -8.01 -21.69 2.96
CA LYS A 97 -7.92 -22.33 4.29
C LYS A 97 -7.07 -23.60 4.27
N GLU A 98 -7.31 -24.49 3.29
CA GLU A 98 -6.53 -25.72 3.10
C GLU A 98 -5.05 -25.42 2.77
N GLY A 99 -4.80 -24.32 2.05
CA GLY A 99 -3.47 -23.75 1.83
C GLY A 99 -2.79 -23.22 3.10
N GLY A 100 -3.50 -23.17 4.22
CA GLY A 100 -3.02 -22.74 5.53
C GLY A 100 -2.93 -21.23 5.70
N LEU A 101 -3.80 -20.47 5.02
CA LEU A 101 -3.97 -19.05 5.31
C LEU A 101 -4.79 -18.85 6.57
N ASP A 102 -4.48 -17.79 7.32
CA ASP A 102 -5.22 -17.39 8.52
C ASP A 102 -6.21 -16.25 8.23
N ALA A 103 -5.99 -15.50 7.14
CA ALA A 103 -6.81 -14.36 6.75
C ALA A 103 -6.95 -14.21 5.23
N ILE A 104 -8.10 -13.71 4.79
CA ILE A 104 -8.38 -13.25 3.43
C ILE A 104 -8.37 -11.73 3.41
N GLU A 105 -7.70 -11.15 2.42
CA GLU A 105 -7.72 -9.71 2.19
C GLU A 105 -8.57 -9.39 0.96
N THR A 106 -9.32 -8.28 1.00
CA THR A 106 -10.08 -7.81 -0.16
C THR A 106 -10.13 -6.29 -0.19
N TYR A 107 -10.13 -5.74 -1.40
CA TYR A 107 -10.43 -4.33 -1.66
C TYR A 107 -11.93 -4.10 -1.78
N ILE A 108 -12.36 -2.86 -1.57
CA ILE A 108 -13.69 -2.37 -1.93
C ILE A 108 -13.58 -1.44 -3.15
N PHE A 109 -14.31 -1.78 -4.23
CA PHE A 109 -14.23 -1.07 -5.50
C PHE A 109 -15.33 -0.03 -5.60
N TRP A 110 -15.01 1.22 -5.23
CA TRP A 110 -16.01 2.30 -5.17
C TRP A 110 -16.78 2.46 -6.49
N ASN A 111 -16.12 2.47 -7.63
CA ASN A 111 -16.78 2.59 -8.93
C ASN A 111 -17.79 1.48 -9.25
N ALA A 112 -17.54 0.26 -8.78
CA ALA A 112 -18.44 -0.86 -8.99
C ALA A 112 -19.65 -0.75 -8.05
N HIS A 113 -19.41 -0.29 -6.82
CA HIS A 113 -20.46 -0.11 -5.81
C HIS A 113 -21.27 1.18 -5.94
N GLU A 114 -20.79 2.22 -6.62
CA GLU A 114 -21.49 3.48 -6.88
C GLU A 114 -21.26 3.92 -8.35
N PRO A 115 -21.79 3.17 -9.34
CA PRO A 115 -21.57 3.46 -10.76
C PRO A 115 -22.13 4.82 -11.19
N THR A 116 -23.24 5.24 -10.58
CA THR A 116 -23.81 6.58 -10.66
C THR A 116 -23.78 7.20 -9.27
N LYS A 117 -23.54 8.51 -9.16
CA LYS A 117 -23.48 9.21 -7.87
C LYS A 117 -24.76 8.96 -7.06
N ARG A 118 -24.59 8.41 -5.85
CA ARG A 118 -25.61 8.00 -4.87
C ARG A 118 -26.54 6.86 -5.28
N GLU A 119 -26.23 6.15 -6.35
CA GLU A 119 -26.90 4.91 -6.73
C GLU A 119 -25.98 3.73 -6.45
N TYR A 120 -26.27 2.98 -5.39
CA TYR A 120 -25.38 1.93 -4.91
C TYR A 120 -25.78 0.53 -5.39
N ASN A 121 -24.77 -0.30 -5.68
CA ASN A 121 -24.95 -1.71 -6.02
C ASN A 121 -24.11 -2.61 -5.12
N PHE A 122 -24.80 -3.43 -4.32
CA PHE A 122 -24.20 -4.44 -3.43
C PHE A 122 -24.78 -5.84 -3.68
N ASN A 123 -25.25 -6.09 -4.91
CA ASN A 123 -25.91 -7.33 -5.29
C ASN A 123 -24.98 -8.23 -6.12
N GLY A 124 -25.32 -9.52 -6.20
CA GLY A 124 -24.61 -10.48 -7.05
C GLY A 124 -23.13 -10.61 -6.67
N ASN A 125 -22.25 -10.31 -7.64
CA ASN A 125 -20.79 -10.26 -7.49
C ASN A 125 -20.28 -8.90 -7.00
N LEU A 126 -21.15 -8.11 -6.35
CA LEU A 126 -20.77 -6.91 -5.57
C LEU A 126 -21.26 -7.01 -4.12
N ASP A 127 -21.64 -8.21 -3.67
CA ASP A 127 -22.17 -8.48 -2.33
C ASP A 127 -21.02 -8.80 -1.36
N PHE A 128 -20.23 -7.77 -1.06
CA PHE A 128 -19.04 -7.90 -0.22
C PHE A 128 -19.37 -8.33 1.22
N ILE A 129 -20.57 -8.01 1.73
CA ILE A 129 -21.04 -8.46 3.03
C ILE A 129 -21.17 -9.99 3.04
N LYS A 130 -21.84 -10.57 2.03
CA LYS A 130 -21.93 -12.03 1.91
C LYS A 130 -20.56 -12.67 1.72
N PHE A 131 -19.68 -12.05 0.92
CA PHE A 131 -18.30 -12.52 0.79
C PHE A 131 -17.59 -12.63 2.15
N ILE A 132 -17.64 -11.58 2.97
CA ILE A 132 -17.02 -11.55 4.31
C ILE A 132 -17.67 -12.59 5.24
N LYS A 133 -18.99 -12.78 5.17
CA LYS A 133 -19.68 -13.83 5.94
C LYS A 133 -19.18 -15.24 5.56
N ILE A 134 -18.93 -15.50 4.27
CA ILE A 134 -18.34 -16.78 3.83
C ILE A 134 -16.92 -16.95 4.39
N VAL A 135 -16.12 -15.87 4.46
CA VAL A 135 -14.81 -15.90 5.13
C VAL A 135 -14.96 -16.26 6.62
N GLN A 136 -15.94 -15.68 7.30
CA GLN A 136 -16.27 -15.98 8.70
C GLN A 136 -16.69 -17.44 8.89
N ASP A 137 -17.59 -17.96 8.04
CA ASP A 137 -18.08 -19.34 8.10
C ASP A 137 -16.95 -20.35 7.86
N ALA A 138 -15.98 -19.98 7.02
CA ALA A 138 -14.75 -20.75 6.84
C ALA A 138 -13.81 -20.68 8.06
N GLY A 139 -14.08 -19.83 9.05
CA GLY A 139 -13.23 -19.65 10.23
C GLY A 139 -11.90 -18.95 9.94
N LEU A 140 -11.87 -18.12 8.89
CA LEU A 140 -10.73 -17.27 8.55
C LEU A 140 -10.98 -15.84 9.02
N PHE A 141 -9.92 -15.09 9.27
CA PHE A 141 -10.02 -13.65 9.47
C PHE A 141 -10.15 -12.90 8.13
N ALA A 142 -10.55 -11.64 8.20
CA ALA A 142 -10.63 -10.75 7.04
C ALA A 142 -9.81 -9.46 7.26
N ILE A 143 -9.19 -8.98 6.20
CA ILE A 143 -8.58 -7.65 6.10
C ILE A 143 -9.34 -6.87 5.04
N LEU A 144 -9.96 -5.76 5.45
CA LEU A 144 -10.84 -4.98 4.57
C LEU A 144 -10.15 -3.70 4.11
N ARG A 145 -9.75 -3.65 2.84
CA ARG A 145 -9.05 -2.49 2.26
C ARG A 145 -10.05 -1.59 1.54
N ILE A 146 -10.56 -0.59 2.25
CA ILE A 146 -11.73 0.18 1.80
C ILE A 146 -11.37 1.18 0.69
N GLY A 147 -10.13 1.68 0.66
CA GLY A 147 -9.71 2.71 -0.29
C GLY A 147 -9.92 4.13 0.25
N PRO A 148 -10.31 5.12 -0.58
CA PRO A 148 -11.13 4.95 -1.79
C PRO A 148 -10.34 4.62 -3.05
N TYR A 149 -9.08 5.02 -3.11
CA TYR A 149 -8.16 4.53 -4.14
C TYR A 149 -7.63 3.17 -3.73
N VAL A 150 -7.72 2.19 -4.62
CA VAL A 150 -7.24 0.83 -4.38
C VAL A 150 -6.13 0.40 -5.35
N CYS A 151 -5.91 1.18 -6.41
CA CYS A 151 -5.08 0.78 -7.56
C CYS A 151 -5.56 -0.56 -8.13
N ALA A 152 -4.98 -1.65 -7.63
CA ALA A 152 -5.33 -3.04 -7.89
C ALA A 152 -5.38 -3.42 -9.37
N GLU A 153 -4.73 -2.66 -10.26
CA GLU A 153 -4.92 -2.79 -11.71
C GLU A 153 -6.42 -2.77 -12.11
N TRP A 154 -7.23 -2.07 -11.33
CA TRP A 154 -8.67 -1.92 -11.53
C TRP A 154 -8.96 -0.60 -12.25
N ASN A 155 -10.05 -0.59 -13.02
CA ASN A 155 -10.43 0.58 -13.81
C ASN A 155 -10.46 1.85 -12.95
N TYR A 156 -9.77 2.89 -13.40
CA TYR A 156 -9.62 4.19 -12.73
C TYR A 156 -9.18 4.08 -11.25
N GLY A 157 -8.43 3.03 -10.89
CA GLY A 157 -7.93 2.80 -9.54
C GLY A 157 -9.02 2.59 -8.48
N GLY A 158 -10.23 2.24 -8.91
CA GLY A 158 -11.40 2.09 -8.05
C GLY A 158 -12.30 3.32 -7.98
N PHE A 159 -11.89 4.50 -8.48
CA PHE A 159 -12.73 5.69 -8.43
C PHE A 159 -13.87 5.64 -9.45
N PRO A 160 -15.09 6.09 -9.08
CA PRO A 160 -16.15 6.30 -10.06
C PRO A 160 -15.79 7.43 -11.02
N VAL A 161 -16.15 7.29 -12.31
CA VAL A 161 -15.83 8.30 -13.33
C VAL A 161 -16.54 9.64 -13.05
N TRP A 162 -17.76 9.60 -12.52
CA TRP A 162 -18.52 10.81 -12.16
C TRP A 162 -17.80 11.66 -11.12
N LEU A 163 -16.91 11.09 -10.31
CA LEU A 163 -16.16 11.83 -9.30
C LEU A 163 -15.28 12.89 -9.94
N HIS A 164 -14.67 12.58 -11.09
CA HIS A 164 -13.82 13.50 -11.85
C HIS A 164 -14.60 14.66 -12.48
N GLN A 165 -15.92 14.48 -12.68
CA GLN A 165 -16.77 15.47 -13.32
C GLN A 165 -17.30 16.51 -12.34
N ILE A 166 -17.05 16.35 -11.03
CA ILE A 166 -17.50 17.32 -10.03
C ILE A 166 -16.64 18.59 -10.13
N PRO A 167 -17.26 19.78 -10.28
CA PRO A 167 -16.52 21.04 -10.34
C PRO A 167 -15.61 21.23 -9.14
N GLY A 168 -14.34 21.56 -9.40
CA GLY A 168 -13.36 21.84 -8.35
C GLY A 168 -12.81 20.61 -7.62
N VAL A 169 -13.11 19.39 -8.08
CA VAL A 169 -12.51 18.18 -7.50
C VAL A 169 -11.03 18.09 -7.84
N GLU A 170 -10.23 17.77 -6.82
CA GLU A 170 -8.86 17.34 -7.00
C GLU A 170 -8.69 16.05 -6.17
N MET A 171 -8.38 14.95 -6.86
CA MET A 171 -8.38 13.63 -6.22
C MET A 171 -7.12 13.44 -5.37
N ARG A 172 -7.28 12.69 -4.27
CA ARG A 172 -6.18 12.24 -3.39
C ARG A 172 -5.31 13.39 -2.88
N THR A 173 -5.95 14.49 -2.50
CA THR A 173 -5.28 15.64 -1.88
C THR A 173 -6.25 16.34 -0.92
N ASP A 174 -5.79 17.40 -0.26
CA ASP A 174 -6.56 18.18 0.69
C ASP A 174 -7.56 19.08 -0.05
N ASN A 175 -8.58 18.46 -0.65
CA ASN A 175 -9.63 19.06 -1.43
C ASN A 175 -10.99 18.70 -0.82
N GLU A 176 -11.77 19.70 -0.39
CA GLU A 176 -13.02 19.47 0.35
C GLU A 176 -14.06 18.67 -0.44
N VAL A 177 -14.14 18.88 -1.77
CA VAL A 177 -15.06 18.14 -2.63
C VAL A 177 -14.73 16.64 -2.61
N PHE A 178 -13.46 16.31 -2.84
CA PHE A 178 -13.00 14.93 -2.81
C PHE A 178 -13.14 14.30 -1.42
N LYS A 179 -12.75 15.02 -0.37
CA LYS A 179 -12.86 14.56 1.03
C LYS A 179 -14.31 14.26 1.41
N ALA A 180 -15.26 15.11 1.04
CA ALA A 180 -16.68 14.89 1.31
C ALA A 180 -17.20 13.62 0.62
N GLU A 181 -16.86 13.39 -0.65
CA GLU A 181 -17.29 12.19 -1.36
C GLU A 181 -16.64 10.92 -0.80
N MET A 182 -15.33 10.96 -0.52
CA MET A 182 -14.60 9.86 0.12
C MET A 182 -15.19 9.53 1.49
N GLN A 183 -15.49 10.53 2.31
CA GLN A 183 -16.09 10.34 3.63
C GLN A 183 -17.46 9.69 3.52
N ASN A 184 -18.31 10.12 2.59
CA ASN A 184 -19.63 9.53 2.38
C ASN A 184 -19.53 8.03 2.04
N PHE A 185 -18.70 7.67 1.07
CA PHE A 185 -18.55 6.27 0.66
C PHE A 185 -17.90 5.42 1.77
N THR A 186 -16.81 5.90 2.37
CA THR A 186 -16.12 5.17 3.46
C THR A 186 -17.05 4.95 4.65
N THR A 187 -17.83 5.97 5.04
CA THR A 187 -18.80 5.88 6.14
C THR A 187 -19.91 4.89 5.81
N LEU A 188 -20.42 4.87 4.57
CA LEU A 188 -21.41 3.89 4.12
C LEU A 188 -20.89 2.46 4.29
N ILE A 189 -19.71 2.16 3.75
CA ILE A 189 -19.10 0.82 3.84
C ILE A 189 -18.90 0.41 5.30
N VAL A 190 -18.33 1.29 6.13
CA VAL A 190 -18.14 1.00 7.56
C VAL A 190 -19.47 0.74 8.27
N ASN A 191 -20.51 1.54 7.99
CA ASN A 191 -21.82 1.34 8.62
C ASN A 191 -22.46 0.01 8.20
N MET A 192 -22.37 -0.38 6.93
CA MET A 192 -22.84 -1.69 6.47
C MET A 192 -22.15 -2.83 7.23
N VAL A 193 -20.82 -2.75 7.37
CA VAL A 193 -20.03 -3.74 8.11
C VAL A 193 -20.39 -3.78 9.60
N LYS A 194 -20.58 -2.61 10.22
CA LYS A 194 -20.98 -2.50 11.63
C LYS A 194 -22.36 -3.06 11.91
N ASN A 195 -23.32 -2.78 11.03
CA ASN A 195 -24.70 -3.24 11.16
C ASN A 195 -24.77 -4.78 11.12
N GLU A 196 -23.88 -5.40 10.35
CA GLU A 196 -23.73 -6.85 10.24
C GLU A 196 -22.78 -7.45 11.30
N ARG A 197 -22.25 -6.61 12.20
CA ARG A 197 -21.34 -6.98 13.29
C ARG A 197 -20.07 -7.70 12.82
N LEU A 198 -19.56 -7.32 11.65
CA LEU A 198 -18.46 -8.03 10.99
C LEU A 198 -17.05 -7.57 11.44
N PHE A 199 -16.93 -6.50 12.22
CA PHE A 199 -15.66 -6.17 12.87
C PHE A 199 -15.38 -7.11 14.06
N ALA A 200 -14.11 -7.45 14.27
CA ALA A 200 -13.70 -8.34 15.37
C ALA A 200 -14.07 -7.80 16.76
N SER A 201 -14.10 -6.48 16.92
CA SER A 201 -14.63 -5.79 18.12
C SER A 201 -16.09 -6.12 18.42
N GLN A 202 -16.86 -6.58 17.42
CA GLN A 202 -18.27 -6.97 17.51
C GLN A 202 -18.47 -8.49 17.42
N GLY A 203 -17.39 -9.27 17.30
CA GLY A 203 -17.40 -10.73 17.13
C GLY A 203 -17.30 -11.21 15.67
N GLY A 204 -17.06 -10.32 14.71
CA GLY A 204 -16.91 -10.65 13.29
C GLY A 204 -15.49 -11.01 12.86
N PRO A 205 -15.26 -11.33 11.57
CA PRO A 205 -13.96 -11.80 11.09
C PRO A 205 -12.96 -10.66 10.77
N ILE A 206 -13.42 -9.41 10.62
CA ILE A 206 -12.56 -8.31 10.14
C ILE A 206 -11.67 -7.82 11.28
N ILE A 207 -10.38 -8.10 11.18
CA ILE A 207 -9.38 -7.76 12.20
C ILE A 207 -8.58 -6.50 11.88
N ILE A 208 -8.57 -6.06 10.62
CA ILE A 208 -7.82 -4.89 10.15
C ILE A 208 -8.62 -4.23 9.03
N ALA A 209 -8.64 -2.89 9.01
CA ALA A 209 -9.12 -2.12 7.87
C ALA A 209 -7.99 -1.23 7.29
N GLN A 210 -8.00 -0.98 5.98
CA GLN A 210 -7.09 -0.01 5.36
C GLN A 210 -7.87 1.18 4.80
N ILE A 211 -7.33 2.38 5.00
CA ILE A 211 -7.74 3.60 4.32
C ILE A 211 -6.62 4.08 3.38
N GLU A 212 -6.99 4.65 2.23
CA GLU A 212 -6.05 4.98 1.15
C GLU A 212 -5.26 3.74 0.65
N ASN A 213 -4.39 3.91 -0.34
CA ASN A 213 -3.50 2.87 -0.84
C ASN A 213 -2.24 3.47 -1.47
N GLU A 214 -1.09 3.10 -0.93
CA GLU A 214 0.24 3.50 -1.42
C GLU A 214 0.40 5.02 -1.64
N TYR A 215 -0.21 5.81 -0.77
CA TYR A 215 -0.23 7.27 -0.93
C TYR A 215 1.15 7.90 -0.78
N GLY A 216 2.06 7.31 0.01
CA GLY A 216 3.42 7.80 0.15
C GLY A 216 4.20 7.87 -1.17
N ASN A 217 3.82 7.07 -2.18
CA ASN A 217 4.43 7.11 -3.52
C ASN A 217 4.13 8.39 -4.31
N ILE A 218 3.08 9.12 -3.94
CA ILE A 218 2.63 10.32 -4.66
C ILE A 218 2.49 11.56 -3.77
N MET A 219 2.48 11.40 -2.46
CA MET A 219 2.29 12.48 -1.48
C MET A 219 3.22 13.67 -1.72
N ASP A 220 4.49 13.43 -2.04
CA ASP A 220 5.48 14.50 -2.28
C ASP A 220 5.09 15.43 -3.44
N LYS A 221 4.35 14.94 -4.43
CA LYS A 221 3.86 15.75 -5.56
C LYS A 221 2.83 16.79 -5.13
N TYR A 222 2.11 16.53 -4.05
CA TYR A 222 1.15 17.44 -3.44
C TYR A 222 1.78 18.32 -2.35
N GLY A 223 3.00 18.01 -1.89
CA GLY A 223 3.68 18.78 -0.85
C GLY A 223 2.85 18.86 0.44
N SER A 224 2.60 20.07 0.95
CA SER A 224 1.89 20.25 2.23
C SER A 224 0.43 19.81 2.20
N THR A 225 -0.25 19.89 1.05
CA THR A 225 -1.64 19.44 0.93
C THR A 225 -1.74 17.92 1.03
N GLY A 226 -0.77 17.18 0.48
CA GLY A 226 -0.72 15.72 0.62
C GLY A 226 -0.58 15.27 2.08
N LYS A 227 0.26 15.96 2.86
CA LYS A 227 0.39 15.68 4.30
C LYS A 227 -0.88 15.97 5.09
N ARG A 228 -1.58 17.07 4.77
CA ARG A 228 -2.87 17.37 5.41
C ARG A 228 -3.94 16.35 5.02
N TYR A 229 -3.92 15.88 3.78
CA TYR A 229 -4.84 14.85 3.30
C TYR A 229 -4.66 13.53 4.05
N ILE A 230 -3.44 12.99 4.14
CA ILE A 230 -3.23 11.71 4.83
C ILE A 230 -3.54 11.81 6.34
N GLN A 231 -3.26 12.97 6.96
CA GLN A 231 -3.69 13.25 8.33
C GLN A 231 -5.21 13.27 8.44
N TRP A 232 -5.91 13.89 7.49
CA TRP A 232 -7.36 13.89 7.46
C TRP A 232 -7.93 12.46 7.27
N CYS A 233 -7.30 11.60 6.45
CA CYS A 233 -7.68 10.19 6.35
C CYS A 233 -7.55 9.46 7.70
N ALA A 234 -6.45 9.70 8.43
CA ALA A 234 -6.27 9.14 9.77
C ALA A 234 -7.38 9.56 10.74
N ASN A 235 -7.71 10.85 10.74
CA ASN A 235 -8.77 11.40 11.58
C ASN A 235 -10.13 10.82 11.20
N LEU A 236 -10.45 10.72 9.90
CA LEU A 236 -11.67 10.08 9.43
C LEU A 236 -11.74 8.62 9.92
N ALA A 237 -10.68 7.85 9.71
CA ALA A 237 -10.59 6.46 10.15
C ALA A 237 -10.83 6.31 11.66
N GLU A 238 -10.25 7.19 12.47
CA GLU A 238 -10.45 7.22 13.92
C GLU A 238 -11.90 7.56 14.30
N THR A 239 -12.51 8.58 13.69
CA THR A 239 -13.90 8.98 13.98
C THR A 239 -14.92 7.87 13.65
N LEU A 240 -14.58 7.00 12.70
CA LEU A 240 -15.41 5.86 12.34
C LEU A 240 -15.42 4.78 13.42
N ASN A 241 -14.53 4.81 14.42
CA ASN A 241 -14.54 3.98 15.63
C ASN A 241 -14.95 2.51 15.36
N ILE A 242 -14.15 1.80 14.57
CA ILE A 242 -14.43 0.42 14.16
C ILE A 242 -13.94 -0.62 15.20
N GLY A 243 -13.18 -0.19 16.20
CA GLY A 243 -12.67 -1.04 17.29
C GLY A 243 -11.61 -2.05 16.85
N VAL A 244 -11.08 -1.94 15.64
CA VAL A 244 -9.94 -2.72 15.12
C VAL A 244 -8.91 -1.77 14.50
N PRO A 245 -7.63 -2.15 14.36
CA PRO A 245 -6.60 -1.29 13.79
C PRO A 245 -6.91 -0.84 12.36
N TRP A 246 -6.57 0.43 12.09
CA TRP A 246 -6.46 0.95 10.74
C TRP A 246 -5.01 0.90 10.26
N ILE A 247 -4.82 0.52 8.99
CA ILE A 247 -3.52 0.53 8.33
C ILE A 247 -3.52 1.50 7.13
N VAL A 248 -2.31 1.88 6.74
CA VAL A 248 -1.95 2.48 5.45
C VAL A 248 -0.75 1.69 4.93
N CYS A 249 -0.63 1.50 3.62
CA CYS A 249 0.52 0.81 3.03
C CYS A 249 1.40 1.79 2.26
N GLN A 250 2.72 1.50 2.21
CA GLN A 250 3.73 2.38 1.61
C GLN A 250 3.61 3.84 2.10
N GLN A 251 3.43 4.03 3.41
CA GLN A 251 3.28 5.33 4.04
C GLN A 251 4.27 5.46 5.20
N ALA A 252 5.51 5.84 4.89
CA ALA A 252 6.59 5.89 5.88
C ALA A 252 6.30 6.82 7.08
N ASP A 253 5.54 7.89 6.86
CA ASP A 253 5.10 8.85 7.87
C ASP A 253 3.61 8.69 8.22
N ALA A 254 3.11 7.45 8.26
CA ALA A 254 1.75 7.13 8.65
C ALA A 254 1.33 7.87 9.93
N PRO A 255 0.30 8.74 9.87
CA PRO A 255 -0.19 9.44 11.05
C PRO A 255 -0.75 8.47 12.10
N PRO A 256 -0.48 8.66 13.40
CA PRO A 256 -1.14 7.90 14.45
C PRO A 256 -2.67 8.05 14.39
N PRO A 257 -3.46 7.02 14.79
CA PRO A 257 -3.03 5.70 15.26
C PRO A 257 -2.79 4.69 14.12
N MET A 258 -2.74 5.12 12.86
CA MET A 258 -2.60 4.20 11.73
C MET A 258 -1.24 3.52 11.74
N VAL A 259 -1.23 2.23 11.38
CA VAL A 259 0.01 1.44 11.25
C VAL A 259 0.42 1.40 9.79
N ASN A 260 1.69 1.67 9.51
CA ASN A 260 2.27 1.42 8.18
C ASN A 260 2.51 -0.09 8.01
N ALA A 261 1.82 -0.71 7.05
CA ALA A 261 1.83 -2.15 6.79
C ALA A 261 2.49 -2.51 5.46
#